data_AF-A0A8D8WDT7-F1
#
_entry.id   AF-A0A8D8WDT7-F1
#
_cell.length_a   1.000
_cell.length_b   1.000
_cell.length_c   1.000
_cell.angle_alpha   90.00
_cell.angle_beta   90.00
_cell.angle_gamma   90.00
#
_symmetry.space_group_name_H-M   'P 1'
#
loop_
_entity.id
_entity.type
_entity.pdbx_description
1 polymer ?
#
loop_
_entity_poly.entity_id
_entity_poly.type
_entity_poly.pdbx_seq_one_letter_code
_entity_poly.pdbx_strand_id
1 'polypeptide(L)'
;AAYTYAVTSAGVTYAITSACSRGNISNCGCEMYRPRMRHRGLPAHSGVVPPDEAAEVPSNNWKWGGCSVDIGFAMKYARKFLDAREIEGDARSLMNLHNNKAGRKMVKTLLQTECKCHGVSGSCTMKTCWRTLPPFKVIGDALMKKYHKARGVSAVTIPSSTSRSLKSSSSPSLPPLLFFLLFFQFFRGQLFIGPPICLLD
;
A
#
# COMPACT_ATOMS: atom_id res chain seq x y z
N ALA A 1 -17.99 0.19 -6.52
CA ALA A 1 -17.36 1.01 -5.45
C ALA A 1 -15.98 0.49 -5.02
N ALA A 2 -15.79 -0.79 -4.70
CA ALA A 2 -14.51 -1.26 -4.13
C ALA A 2 -13.26 -0.87 -4.95
N TYR A 3 -13.30 -1.11 -6.27
CA TYR A 3 -12.22 -0.71 -7.18
C TYR A 3 -12.04 0.81 -7.27
N THR A 4 -13.13 1.58 -7.32
CA THR A 4 -13.07 3.05 -7.47
C THR A 4 -12.37 3.72 -6.27
N TYR A 5 -12.68 3.28 -5.05
CA TYR A 5 -11.97 3.75 -3.84
C TYR A 5 -10.49 3.36 -3.86
N ALA A 6 -10.18 2.11 -4.22
CA ALA A 6 -8.80 1.63 -4.27
C ALA A 6 -7.97 2.36 -5.35
N VAL A 7 -8.48 2.50 -6.58
CA VAL A 7 -7.75 3.16 -7.67
C VAL A 7 -7.62 4.67 -7.45
N THR A 8 -8.63 5.33 -6.88
CA THR A 8 -8.54 6.75 -6.51
C THR A 8 -7.49 6.96 -5.43
N SER A 9 -7.47 6.11 -4.40
CA SER A 9 -6.48 6.20 -3.33
C SER A 9 -5.06 5.89 -3.80
N ALA A 10 -4.92 4.93 -4.72
CA ALA A 10 -3.67 4.67 -5.40
C ALA A 10 -3.23 5.87 -6.26
N GLY A 11 -4.15 6.51 -7.00
CA GLY A 11 -3.88 7.68 -7.84
C GLY A 11 -3.36 8.87 -7.04
N VAL A 12 -4.00 9.21 -5.93
CA VAL A 12 -3.52 10.29 -5.03
C VAL A 12 -2.13 9.97 -4.48
N THR A 13 -1.93 8.73 -4.01
CA THR A 13 -0.62 8.30 -3.50
C THR A 13 0.45 8.41 -4.60
N TYR A 14 0.15 7.94 -5.80
CA TYR A 14 1.05 7.97 -6.96
C TYR A 14 1.44 9.40 -7.34
N ALA A 15 0.46 10.29 -7.46
CA ALA A 15 0.67 11.68 -7.85
C ALA A 15 1.56 12.42 -6.84
N ILE A 16 1.29 12.25 -5.53
CA ILE A 16 2.11 12.86 -4.47
C ILE A 16 3.52 12.28 -4.50
N THR A 17 3.67 10.96 -4.56
CA THR A 17 4.98 10.31 -4.64
C THR A 17 5.79 10.82 -5.83
N SER A 18 5.16 10.92 -7.01
CA SER A 18 5.80 11.43 -8.22
C SER A 18 6.22 12.89 -8.07
N ALA A 19 5.33 13.74 -7.57
CA ALA A 19 5.62 15.16 -7.35
C ALA A 19 6.75 15.40 -6.33
N CYS A 20 6.77 14.64 -5.23
CA CYS A 20 7.83 14.71 -4.21
C CYS A 20 9.20 14.32 -4.80
N SER A 21 9.26 13.23 -5.56
CA SER A 21 10.53 12.78 -6.17
C SER A 21 11.07 13.71 -7.26
N ARG A 22 10.21 14.55 -7.85
CA ARG A 22 10.59 15.59 -8.82
C ARG A 22 10.96 16.92 -8.18
N GLY A 23 10.77 17.07 -6.86
CA GLY A 23 10.97 18.34 -6.17
C GLY A 23 9.87 19.38 -6.43
N ASN A 24 8.70 18.97 -6.94
CA ASN A 24 7.58 19.89 -7.20
C ASN A 24 6.83 20.33 -5.94
N ILE A 25 7.15 19.74 -4.78
CA ILE A 25 6.51 20.04 -3.48
C ILE A 25 7.63 20.26 -2.46
N SER A 26 7.62 21.40 -1.78
CA SER A 26 8.68 21.80 -0.84
C SER A 26 8.77 20.94 0.43
N ASN A 27 7.65 20.34 0.84
CA ASN A 27 7.51 19.66 2.14
C ASN A 27 7.79 18.15 2.07
N CYS A 28 8.29 17.64 0.94
CA CYS A 28 8.69 16.24 0.77
C CYS A 28 9.83 16.12 -0.25
N GLY A 29 10.41 14.93 -0.35
CA GLY A 29 11.52 14.68 -1.27
C GLY A 29 11.79 13.20 -1.48
N CYS A 30 13.04 12.87 -1.77
CA CYS A 30 13.50 11.51 -1.96
C CYS A 30 13.67 10.78 -0.62
N GLU A 31 13.35 9.49 -0.59
CA GLU A 31 13.71 8.60 0.51
C GLU A 31 15.24 8.49 0.56
N MET A 32 15.85 8.96 1.64
CA MET A 32 17.27 8.76 1.90
C MET A 32 17.50 7.31 2.30
N TYR A 33 18.33 6.58 1.53
CA TYR A 33 18.72 5.22 1.88
C TYR A 33 19.54 5.25 3.17
N ARG A 34 18.88 4.94 4.29
CA ARG A 34 19.58 4.51 5.51
C ARG A 34 19.68 2.99 5.44
N PRO A 35 20.89 2.40 5.36
CA PRO A 35 21.05 0.98 5.57
C PRO A 35 20.34 0.65 6.88
N ARG A 36 19.24 -0.11 6.81
CA ARG A 36 18.60 -0.60 8.03
C ARG A 36 19.54 -1.64 8.62
N MET A 37 20.52 -1.19 9.40
CA MET A 37 21.05 -1.99 10.49
C MET A 37 19.83 -2.43 11.30
N ARG A 38 19.44 -3.70 11.16
CA ARG A 38 18.42 -4.33 12.01
C ARG A 38 19.03 -4.49 13.40
N HIS A 39 19.28 -3.39 14.12
CA HIS A 39 19.37 -3.45 15.56
C HIS A 39 17.95 -3.29 16.11
N ARG A 40 17.44 -4.42 16.59
CA ARG A 40 16.21 -4.53 17.36
C ARG A 40 16.36 -3.65 18.61
N GLY A 41 15.78 -2.44 18.59
CA GLY A 41 15.37 -1.75 19.82
C GLY A 41 16.08 -0.46 20.24
N LEU A 42 16.38 0.52 19.36
CA LEU A 42 16.71 1.88 19.82
C LEU A 42 15.84 2.97 19.16
N PRO A 43 15.41 4.01 19.91
CA PRO A 43 14.49 5.03 19.43
C PRO A 43 15.15 5.98 18.44
N ALA A 44 14.35 6.40 17.46
CA ALA A 44 14.73 7.35 16.41
C ALA A 44 14.82 8.78 16.96
N HIS A 45 15.95 9.12 17.58
CA HIS A 45 16.37 10.50 17.73
C HIS A 45 17.87 10.62 17.48
N SER A 46 18.22 11.54 16.58
CA SER A 46 19.55 12.11 16.36
C SER A 46 20.71 11.14 16.08
N GLY A 47 21.20 11.17 14.84
CA GLY A 47 22.46 10.51 14.50
C GLY A 47 22.74 10.64 13.01
N VAL A 48 23.53 11.66 12.65
CA VAL A 48 24.27 11.68 11.38
C VAL A 48 25.33 10.59 11.52
N VAL A 49 25.19 9.50 10.78
CA VAL A 49 26.25 8.49 10.67
C VAL A 49 27.16 8.93 9.52
N PRO A 50 28.49 9.00 9.72
CA PRO A 50 29.45 9.33 8.68
C PRO A 50 29.33 8.38 7.46
N PRO A 51 29.62 8.85 6.23
CA PRO A 51 29.51 8.04 4.99
C PRO A 51 30.38 6.77 4.97
N ASP A 52 31.32 6.66 5.89
CA ASP A 52 32.45 5.73 5.92
C ASP A 52 32.14 4.39 6.62
N GLU A 53 31.00 4.27 7.33
CA GLU A 53 30.59 3.03 8.02
C GLU A 53 29.21 2.51 7.59
N ALA A 54 28.78 2.81 6.36
CA ALA A 54 27.66 2.10 5.75
C ALA A 54 28.14 0.70 5.33
N ALA A 55 28.02 -0.25 6.26
CA ALA A 55 28.29 -1.69 6.09
C ALA A 55 28.18 -2.17 4.63
N GLU A 56 29.31 -2.65 4.10
CA GLU A 56 29.45 -3.21 2.77
C GLU A 56 28.38 -4.29 2.54
N VAL A 57 27.39 -3.95 1.71
CA VAL A 57 26.45 -4.92 1.14
C VAL A 57 27.23 -5.71 0.07
N PRO A 58 27.18 -7.06 0.07
CA PRO A 58 28.14 -7.90 -0.64
C PRO A 58 28.18 -7.66 -2.15
N SER A 59 29.42 -7.58 -2.66
CA SER A 59 29.97 -7.86 -4.01
C SER A 59 29.03 -8.06 -5.21
N ASN A 60 28.01 -7.23 -5.35
CA ASN A 60 27.40 -6.96 -6.64
C ASN A 60 27.83 -5.55 -7.03
N ASN A 61 28.23 -5.35 -8.29
CA ASN A 61 28.80 -4.10 -8.79
C ASN A 61 27.79 -2.92 -8.89
N TRP A 62 26.87 -2.79 -7.95
CA TRP A 62 25.88 -1.72 -7.93
C TRP A 62 25.75 -1.06 -6.57
N LYS A 63 25.49 0.24 -6.60
CA LYS A 63 25.34 1.08 -5.41
C LYS A 63 23.93 1.69 -5.40
N TRP A 64 23.38 1.89 -4.21
CA TRP A 64 22.17 2.72 -4.05
C TRP A 64 22.54 4.19 -4.30
N GLY A 65 21.72 4.90 -5.06
CA GLY A 65 21.88 6.32 -5.32
C GLY A 65 20.63 6.93 -5.95
N GLY A 66 20.77 8.11 -6.56
CA GLY A 66 19.64 8.80 -7.20
C GLY A 66 18.54 9.24 -6.22
N CYS A 67 17.34 9.48 -6.75
CA CYS A 67 16.17 9.86 -5.97
C CYS A 67 15.23 8.66 -5.82
N SER A 68 15.33 7.93 -4.70
CA SER A 68 14.32 6.92 -4.37
C SER A 68 13.03 7.60 -3.92
N VAL A 69 11.89 7.10 -4.37
CA VAL A 69 10.59 7.71 -4.03
C VAL A 69 10.19 7.51 -2.56
N ASP A 70 9.79 8.57 -1.85
CA ASP A 70 9.21 8.43 -0.49
C ASP A 70 7.71 8.11 -0.56
N ILE A 71 7.42 6.81 -0.72
CA ILE A 71 6.05 6.30 -0.67
C ILE A 71 5.43 6.42 0.73
N GLY A 72 6.25 6.43 1.79
CA GLY A 72 5.78 6.50 3.17
C GLY A 72 5.11 7.84 3.46
N PHE A 73 5.71 8.93 3.02
CA PHE A 73 5.13 10.27 3.06
C PHE A 73 3.80 10.32 2.31
N ALA A 74 3.79 9.88 1.04
CA ALA A 74 2.60 9.95 0.20
C ALA A 74 1.44 9.10 0.75
N MET A 75 1.71 7.91 1.28
CA MET A 75 0.68 7.08 1.92
C MET A 75 0.07 7.77 3.16
N LYS A 76 0.89 8.45 3.97
CA LYS A 76 0.41 9.20 5.14
C LYS A 76 -0.46 10.39 4.71
N TYR A 77 -0.04 11.12 3.68
CA TYR A 77 -0.79 12.25 3.16
C TYR A 77 -2.12 11.82 2.53
N ALA A 78 -2.08 10.82 1.64
CA ALA A 78 -3.28 10.26 1.01
C ALA A 78 -4.28 9.70 2.05
N ARG A 79 -3.77 9.09 3.14
CA ARG A 79 -4.61 8.67 4.27
C ARG A 79 -5.32 9.86 4.90
N LYS A 80 -4.60 10.92 5.28
CA LYS A 80 -5.19 12.11 5.91
C LYS A 80 -6.26 12.77 5.03
N PHE A 81 -6.04 12.80 3.71
CA PHE A 81 -6.96 13.46 2.79
C PHE A 81 -8.20 12.61 2.46
N LEU A 82 -8.01 11.34 2.12
CA LEU A 82 -9.10 10.49 1.63
C LEU A 82 -9.91 9.84 2.73
N ASP A 83 -9.28 9.48 3.85
CA ASP A 83 -9.96 8.80 4.95
C ASP A 83 -10.73 9.80 5.83
N ALA A 84 -10.45 11.12 5.73
CA ALA A 84 -11.14 12.16 6.48
C ALA A 84 -12.63 12.31 6.14
N ARG A 85 -13.08 11.77 5.00
CA ARG A 85 -14.51 11.78 4.61
C ARG A 85 -15.30 10.60 5.20
N GLU A 86 -14.63 9.58 5.73
CA GLU A 86 -15.24 8.33 6.20
C GLU A 86 -15.45 8.36 7.73
N ILE A 87 -16.22 9.36 8.21
CA ILE A 87 -16.35 9.69 9.65
C ILE A 87 -17.47 8.90 10.33
N GLU A 88 -18.50 8.47 9.59
CA GLU A 88 -19.74 7.92 10.15
C GLU A 88 -19.56 6.61 10.92
N GLY A 89 -18.45 5.90 10.70
CA GLY A 89 -18.19 4.61 11.36
C GLY A 89 -19.24 3.54 11.01
N ASP A 90 -20.01 3.77 9.95
CA ASP A 90 -20.95 2.81 9.40
C ASP A 90 -20.18 1.72 8.64
N ALA A 91 -20.87 0.63 8.31
CA ALA A 91 -20.23 -0.49 7.64
C ALA A 91 -19.63 -0.07 6.28
N ARG A 92 -20.25 0.91 5.60
CA ARG A 92 -19.76 1.45 4.33
C ARG A 92 -18.45 2.22 4.51
N SER A 93 -18.37 3.09 5.52
CA SER A 93 -17.14 3.80 5.87
C SER A 93 -15.98 2.84 6.15
N LEU A 94 -16.23 1.76 6.90
CA LEU A 94 -15.21 0.74 7.17
C LEU A 94 -14.71 0.04 5.89
N MET A 95 -15.63 -0.27 4.97
CA MET A 95 -15.30 -0.88 3.68
C MET A 95 -14.50 0.09 2.79
N ASN A 96 -14.90 1.36 2.76
CA ASN A 96 -14.23 2.42 2.01
C ASN A 96 -12.80 2.63 2.54
N LEU A 97 -12.62 2.73 3.85
CA LEU A 97 -11.31 2.83 4.52
C LEU A 97 -10.41 1.64 4.17
N HIS A 98 -10.95 0.43 4.16
CA HIS A 98 -10.21 -0.77 3.77
C HIS A 98 -9.75 -0.71 2.31
N ASN A 99 -10.66 -0.38 1.39
CA ASN A 99 -10.35 -0.31 -0.04
C ASN A 99 -9.37 0.82 -0.36
N ASN A 100 -9.49 1.98 0.31
CA ASN A 100 -8.51 3.07 0.25
C ASN A 100 -7.13 2.58 0.69
N LYS A 101 -7.03 1.93 1.85
CA LYS A 101 -5.78 1.36 2.36
C LYS A 101 -5.18 0.32 1.40
N ALA A 102 -6.00 -0.51 0.78
CA ALA A 102 -5.57 -1.48 -0.22
C ALA A 102 -4.95 -0.78 -1.46
N GLY A 103 -5.59 0.29 -1.93
CA GLY A 103 -5.07 1.15 -3.01
C GLY A 103 -3.68 1.71 -2.70
N ARG A 104 -3.54 2.40 -1.56
CA ARG A 104 -2.24 2.96 -1.11
C ARG A 104 -1.14 1.90 -0.99
N LYS A 105 -1.49 0.74 -0.43
CA LYS A 105 -0.55 -0.37 -0.24
C LYS A 105 -0.12 -0.97 -1.59
N MET A 106 -1.01 -1.03 -2.58
CA MET A 106 -0.68 -1.54 -3.91
C MET A 106 0.44 -0.74 -4.57
N VAL A 107 0.40 0.60 -4.48
CA VAL A 107 1.46 1.48 -4.99
C VAL A 107 2.81 1.12 -4.34
N LYS A 108 2.83 0.96 -3.01
CA LYS A 108 4.04 0.58 -2.27
C LYS A 108 4.58 -0.79 -2.65
N THR A 109 3.70 -1.78 -2.86
CA THR A 109 4.14 -3.15 -3.19
C THR A 109 4.71 -3.27 -4.59
N LEU A 110 4.28 -2.41 -5.52
CA LEU A 110 4.70 -2.44 -6.92
C LEU A 110 5.87 -1.50 -7.23
N LEU A 111 6.50 -0.88 -6.21
CA LEU A 111 7.71 -0.10 -6.41
C LEU A 111 8.82 -0.94 -7.00
N GLN A 112 9.41 -0.46 -8.08
CA GLN A 112 10.47 -1.13 -8.83
C GLN A 112 11.82 -0.52 -8.52
N THR A 113 12.87 -1.34 -8.64
CA THR A 113 14.24 -0.85 -8.61
C THR A 113 14.67 -0.59 -10.05
N GLU A 114 14.92 0.66 -10.38
CA GLU A 114 15.55 1.05 -11.65
C GLU A 114 17.04 1.27 -11.43
N CYS A 115 17.84 0.94 -12.43
CA CYS A 115 19.29 1.08 -12.37
C CYS A 115 19.81 1.76 -13.64
N LYS A 116 20.77 2.66 -13.47
CA LYS A 116 21.56 3.22 -14.57
C LYS A 116 22.97 2.65 -14.54
N CYS A 117 23.38 2.07 -15.67
CA CYS A 117 24.72 1.58 -15.88
C CYS A 117 25.69 2.75 -16.12
N HIS A 118 26.85 2.68 -15.49
CA HIS A 118 27.96 3.58 -15.75
C HIS A 118 29.17 2.69 -16.08
N GLY A 119 29.74 2.83 -17.27
CA GLY A 119 30.87 2.02 -17.69
C GLY A 119 31.37 2.50 -19.04
N VAL A 120 32.65 2.22 -19.33
CA VAL A 120 33.27 2.60 -20.60
C VAL A 120 32.48 1.96 -21.74
N SER A 121 32.20 2.75 -22.79
CA SER A 121 31.43 2.34 -23.98
C SER A 121 30.04 1.74 -23.70
N GLY A 122 29.38 2.15 -22.61
CA GLY A 122 28.02 1.69 -22.27
C GLY A 122 27.97 0.34 -21.53
N SER A 123 29.11 -0.16 -21.07
CA SER A 123 29.16 -1.34 -20.20
C SER A 123 28.46 -1.09 -18.85
N CYS A 124 27.96 -2.16 -18.23
CA CYS A 124 27.29 -2.10 -16.91
C CYS A 124 28.19 -2.63 -15.79
N THR A 125 29.50 -2.36 -15.90
CA THR A 125 30.50 -2.79 -14.91
C THR A 125 30.28 -2.15 -13.55
N MET A 126 29.74 -0.93 -13.50
CA MET A 126 29.09 -0.39 -12.30
C MET A 126 27.68 0.11 -12.64
N LYS A 127 26.76 0.10 -11.68
CA LYS A 127 25.44 0.73 -11.85
C LYS A 127 24.92 1.37 -10.57
N THR A 128 24.13 2.42 -10.73
CA THR A 128 23.47 3.12 -9.64
C THR A 128 21.99 2.81 -9.70
N CYS A 129 21.38 2.38 -8.59
CA CYS A 129 19.96 2.02 -8.55
C CYS A 129 19.16 2.86 -7.54
N TRP A 130 17.89 3.09 -7.85
CA TRP A 130 16.90 3.78 -7.00
C TRP A 130 15.54 3.10 -7.06
N ARG A 131 14.68 3.34 -6.06
CA ARG A 131 13.28 2.91 -6.11
C ARG A 131 12.43 3.93 -6.84
N THR A 132 11.62 3.47 -7.79
CA THR A 132 10.70 4.31 -8.55
C THR A 132 9.28 3.74 -8.59
N LEU A 133 8.35 4.58 -9.03
CA LEU A 133 6.99 4.17 -9.34
C LEU A 133 6.94 3.45 -10.70
N PRO A 134 6.20 2.33 -10.83
CA PRO A 134 5.93 1.74 -12.13
C PRO A 134 4.97 2.65 -12.94
N PRO A 135 4.72 2.36 -14.24
CA PRO A 135 3.62 2.99 -14.96
C PRO A 135 2.28 2.77 -14.23
N PHE A 136 1.46 3.81 -14.09
CA PHE A 136 0.22 3.71 -13.30
C PHE A 136 -0.75 2.62 -13.82
N LYS A 137 -0.70 2.31 -15.11
CA LYS A 137 -1.43 1.18 -15.71
C LYS A 137 -1.16 -0.14 -14.98
N VAL A 138 0.08 -0.42 -14.59
CA VAL A 138 0.46 -1.65 -13.86
C VAL A 138 -0.26 -1.74 -12.51
N ILE A 139 -0.40 -0.59 -11.83
CA ILE A 139 -1.13 -0.49 -10.56
C ILE A 139 -2.62 -0.71 -10.79
N GLY A 140 -3.20 -0.07 -11.82
CA GLY A 140 -4.59 -0.25 -12.22
C GLY A 140 -4.93 -1.72 -12.54
N ASP A 141 -4.11 -2.36 -13.37
CA ASP A 141 -4.25 -3.78 -13.73
C ASP A 141 -4.17 -4.69 -12.49
N ALA A 142 -3.22 -4.42 -11.58
CA ALA A 142 -3.08 -5.18 -10.34
C ALA A 142 -4.29 -5.01 -9.39
N LEU A 143 -4.85 -3.80 -9.30
CA LEU A 143 -6.07 -3.54 -8.56
C LEU A 143 -7.29 -4.20 -9.22
N MET A 144 -7.36 -4.22 -10.55
CA MET A 144 -8.44 -4.88 -11.29
C MET A 144 -8.41 -6.39 -11.07
N LYS A 145 -7.23 -7.01 -11.09
CA LYS A 145 -7.05 -8.42 -10.71
C LYS A 145 -7.53 -8.71 -9.28
N LYS A 146 -7.32 -7.78 -8.34
CA LYS A 146 -7.87 -7.89 -6.97
C LYS A 146 -9.39 -7.69 -6.93
N TYR A 147 -9.93 -6.83 -7.79
CA TYR A 147 -11.36 -6.59 -7.89
C TYR A 147 -12.13 -7.82 -8.36
N HIS A 148 -11.63 -8.53 -9.38
CA HIS A 148 -12.25 -9.78 -9.83
C HIS A 148 -12.27 -10.89 -8.77
N LYS A 149 -11.41 -10.79 -7.74
CA LYS A 149 -11.33 -11.72 -6.60
C LYS A 149 -11.84 -11.09 -5.30
N ALA A 150 -12.56 -9.97 -5.38
CA ALA A 150 -13.04 -9.25 -4.21
C ALA A 150 -13.97 -10.13 -3.36
N ARG A 151 -14.08 -9.82 -2.08
CA ARG A 151 -14.88 -10.61 -1.13
C ARG A 151 -16.07 -9.82 -0.61
N GLY A 152 -17.20 -10.53 -0.55
CA GLY A 152 -18.40 -10.08 0.15
C GLY A 152 -18.14 -9.99 1.65
N VAL A 153 -18.62 -8.93 2.28
CA VAL A 153 -18.58 -8.77 3.74
C VAL A 153 -19.95 -8.40 4.30
N SER A 154 -20.16 -8.78 5.55
CA SER A 154 -21.34 -8.42 6.34
C SER A 154 -20.92 -7.60 7.56
N ALA A 155 -21.75 -6.62 7.91
CA ALA A 155 -21.56 -5.83 9.11
C ALA A 155 -21.99 -6.64 10.34
N VAL A 156 -21.15 -6.67 11.36
CA VAL A 156 -21.48 -7.26 12.66
C VAL A 156 -21.30 -6.22 13.75
N THR A 157 -22.35 -6.03 14.55
CA THR A 157 -22.30 -5.20 15.76
C THR A 157 -21.62 -6.00 16.86
N ILE A 158 -20.60 -5.42 17.50
CA ILE A 158 -19.92 -6.07 18.62
C ILE A 158 -20.76 -5.83 19.88
N PRO A 159 -21.27 -6.87 20.56
CA PRO A 159 -22.22 -6.71 21.66
C PRO A 159 -21.68 -5.95 22.89
N SER A 160 -20.36 -5.73 23.00
CA SER A 160 -19.71 -4.96 24.07
C SER A 160 -19.28 -3.54 23.67
N SER A 161 -19.63 -3.07 22.47
CA SER A 161 -19.17 -1.77 21.96
C SER A 161 -20.14 -1.20 20.92
N THR A 162 -20.30 0.13 20.87
CA THR A 162 -20.98 0.83 19.75
C THR A 162 -20.23 0.65 18.40
N SER A 163 -19.06 0.00 18.41
CA SER A 163 -18.22 -0.24 17.24
C SER A 163 -18.73 -1.39 16.37
N ARG A 164 -18.76 -1.14 15.05
CA ARG A 164 -19.09 -2.12 14.02
C ARG A 164 -17.82 -2.74 13.44
N SER A 165 -17.90 -4.00 13.03
CA SER A 165 -16.81 -4.71 12.35
C SER A 165 -17.30 -5.41 11.09
N LEU A 166 -16.39 -5.65 10.15
CA LEU A 166 -16.68 -6.37 8.91
C LEU A 166 -16.24 -7.83 9.06
N LYS A 167 -17.16 -8.77 8.83
CA LYS A 167 -16.85 -10.20 8.74
C LYS A 167 -16.98 -10.68 7.30
N SER A 168 -16.10 -11.61 6.90
CA SER A 168 -16.17 -12.26 5.58
C SER A 168 -17.46 -13.06 5.45
N SER A 169 -18.09 -13.04 4.27
CA SER A 169 -19.21 -13.94 3.95
C SER A 169 -18.76 -15.37 3.60
N SER A 170 -17.45 -15.60 3.45
CA SER A 170 -16.89 -16.90 3.03
C SER A 170 -16.20 -17.67 4.17
N SER A 171 -16.16 -19.00 4.01
CA SER A 171 -15.63 -20.03 4.90
C SER A 171 -14.21 -19.79 5.48
N PRO A 172 -13.87 -20.36 6.66
CA PRO A 172 -12.64 -20.10 7.41
C PRO A 172 -11.34 -20.59 6.76
N SER A 173 -11.40 -21.28 5.62
CA SER A 173 -10.22 -21.77 4.87
C SER A 173 -9.54 -20.71 3.98
N LEU A 174 -10.04 -19.48 3.97
CA LEU A 174 -9.58 -18.43 3.07
C LEU A 174 -8.60 -17.43 3.74
N PRO A 175 -7.64 -16.88 2.97
CA PRO A 175 -6.66 -15.93 3.50
C PRO A 175 -7.34 -14.65 4.03
N PRO A 176 -6.71 -13.95 5.00
CA PRO A 176 -7.35 -12.86 5.72
C PRO A 176 -7.79 -11.70 4.80
N LEU A 177 -8.87 -11.00 5.19
CA LEU A 177 -9.51 -9.92 4.42
C LEU A 177 -8.54 -8.84 3.93
N LEU A 178 -7.41 -8.66 4.62
CA LEU A 178 -6.35 -7.70 4.29
C LEU A 178 -5.74 -7.88 2.88
N PHE A 179 -5.97 -9.02 2.23
CA PHE A 179 -5.48 -9.30 0.88
C PHE A 179 -6.46 -8.98 -0.26
N PHE A 180 -7.74 -8.73 0.05
CA PHE A 180 -8.79 -8.57 -0.94
C PHE A 180 -9.38 -7.16 -0.93
N LEU A 181 -9.97 -6.75 -2.05
CA LEU A 181 -10.94 -5.65 -2.04
C LEU A 181 -12.26 -6.17 -1.46
N LEU A 182 -13.00 -5.30 -0.78
CA LEU A 182 -14.24 -5.65 -0.08
C LEU A 182 -15.45 -4.98 -0.72
N PHE A 183 -16.56 -5.71 -0.82
CA PHE A 183 -17.86 -5.20 -1.23
C PHE A 183 -18.98 -5.79 -0.35
N PHE A 184 -20.15 -5.15 -0.29
CA PHE A 184 -21.31 -5.75 0.39
C PHE A 184 -21.99 -6.78 -0.50
N GLN A 185 -22.22 -7.98 0.05
CA GLN A 185 -23.06 -8.98 -0.60
C GLN A 185 -24.52 -8.72 -0.22
N PHE A 186 -25.31 -8.17 -1.14
CA PHE A 186 -26.76 -8.09 -0.96
C PHE A 186 -27.36 -9.47 -1.19
N PHE A 187 -27.76 -10.16 -0.12
CA PHE A 187 -28.71 -11.27 -0.23
C PHE A 187 -30.12 -10.67 -0.24
N ARG A 188 -30.84 -10.87 -1.36
CA ARG A 188 -32.29 -10.67 -1.57
C ARG A 188 -33.04 -10.00 -0.39
N GLY A 189 -32.94 -8.68 -0.26
CA GLY A 189 -33.90 -7.84 0.48
C GLY A 189 -34.23 -8.19 1.93
N GLN A 190 -33.52 -9.08 2.63
CA GLN A 190 -33.91 -9.50 3.97
C GLN A 190 -32.70 -9.81 4.87
N LEU A 191 -32.68 -9.15 6.03
CA LEU A 191 -31.68 -9.29 7.08
C LEU A 191 -31.85 -10.66 7.75
N PHE A 192 -31.01 -11.65 7.41
CA PHE A 192 -30.92 -12.89 8.16
C PHE A 192 -29.71 -12.89 9.10
N ILE A 193 -29.99 -12.95 10.40
CA ILE A 193 -29.05 -13.38 11.43
C ILE A 193 -29.27 -14.90 11.58
N GLY A 194 -28.38 -15.71 11.00
CA GLY A 194 -28.43 -17.18 11.11
C GLY A 194 -27.15 -17.83 10.56
N PRO A 195 -26.73 -18.99 11.09
CA PRO A 195 -25.44 -19.62 10.74
C PRO A 195 -25.45 -20.11 9.28
N PRO A 196 -24.26 -20.28 8.66
CA PRO A 196 -24.18 -20.64 7.26
C PRO A 196 -24.64 -22.09 7.07
N ILE A 197 -25.82 -22.28 6.46
CA ILE A 197 -26.21 -23.56 5.89
C ILE A 197 -25.42 -23.69 4.59
N CYS A 198 -24.50 -24.66 4.55
CA CYS A 198 -23.93 -25.17 3.32
C CYS A 198 -25.06 -25.73 2.45
N LEU A 199 -25.30 -25.12 1.28
CA LEU A 199 -25.97 -25.78 0.17
C LEU A 199 -24.88 -26.37 -0.73
N LEU A 200 -24.72 -27.69 -0.64
CA LEU A 200 -24.26 -28.53 -1.74
C LEU A 200 -25.51 -29.21 -2.30
N ASP A 201 -25.63 -29.18 -3.62
CA ASP A 201 -26.60 -29.81 -4.54
C ASP A 201 -27.89 -30.44 -3.96
#